data_AF-A0A5N4CFC5-F1
#
_entry.id   AF-A0A5N4CFC5-F1
#
_cell.length_a   1.000
_cell.length_b   1.000
_cell.length_c   1.000
_cell.angle_alpha   90.00
_cell.angle_beta   90.00
_cell.angle_gamma   90.00
#
_symmetry.space_group_name_H-M   'P 1'
#
loop_
_entity.id
_entity.type
_entity.pdbx_description
1 polymer ?
#
loop_
_entity_poly.entity_id
_entity_poly.type
_entity_poly.pdbx_seq_one_letter_code
_entity_poly.pdbx_strand_id
1 'polypeptide(L)'
;MKVTEFLCKDSPKIHIHIDRIDKKDVPQEQVYMKRWLHERFEVKDKLLIEFYDSLDPERRNKFPGESVTSKLSLKKTLPSLLILSGLTAGLLMTETGRNLYVKTWIYGSLIGCLWVSIKA
;
A
#
# COMPACT_ATOMS: atom_id res chain seq x y z
N MET A 1 -5.40 13.28 3.67
CA MET A 1 -5.00 12.31 4.71
C MET A 1 -3.65 11.73 4.32
N LYS A 2 -2.60 11.93 5.12
CA LYS A 2 -1.23 11.49 4.78
C LYS A 2 -1.08 9.99 5.06
N VAL A 3 -0.26 9.28 4.28
CA VAL A 3 0.02 7.82 4.48
C VAL A 3 0.49 7.54 5.91
N THR A 4 1.18 8.50 6.53
CA THR A 4 1.64 8.42 7.92
C THR A 4 0.50 8.43 8.94
N GLU A 5 -0.58 9.18 8.70
CA GLU A 5 -1.76 9.18 9.59
C GLU A 5 -2.55 7.88 9.50
N PHE A 6 -2.56 7.23 8.33
CA PHE A 6 -3.17 5.91 8.15
C PHE A 6 -2.41 4.82 8.92
N LEU A 7 -1.07 4.89 8.96
CA LEU A 7 -0.23 3.90 9.65
C LEU A 7 -0.16 4.13 11.18
N CYS A 8 -0.30 5.38 11.64
CA CYS A 8 -0.22 5.74 13.06
C CYS A 8 -1.57 5.75 13.80
N LYS A 9 -2.69 5.53 13.11
CA LYS A 9 -4.00 5.45 13.79
C LYS A 9 -4.15 4.07 14.42
N ASP A 10 -4.47 4.02 15.72
CA ASP A 10 -4.65 2.84 16.56
C ASP A 10 -5.78 1.91 16.08
N SER A 11 -5.60 1.28 14.92
CA SER A 11 -6.50 0.27 14.39
C SER A 11 -5.69 -1.02 14.22
N PRO A 12 -5.82 -2.00 15.13
CA PRO A 12 -5.14 -3.29 15.01
C PRO A 12 -5.69 -4.15 13.86
N LYS A 13 -6.60 -3.59 13.03
CA LYS A 13 -7.31 -4.26 11.95
C LYS A 13 -7.14 -3.45 10.67
N ILE A 14 -6.63 -4.12 9.64
CA ILE A 14 -6.56 -3.57 8.28
C ILE A 14 -7.84 -4.00 7.57
N HIS A 15 -8.59 -3.03 7.05
CA HIS A 15 -9.79 -3.27 6.24
C HIS A 15 -9.42 -3.13 4.77
N ILE A 16 -9.62 -4.20 3.99
CA ILE A 16 -9.31 -4.22 2.55
C ILE A 16 -10.62 -4.49 1.81
N HIS A 17 -11.07 -3.53 1.01
CA HIS A 17 -12.16 -3.72 0.06
C HIS A 17 -11.57 -4.01 -1.32
N ILE A 18 -11.96 -5.13 -1.93
CA ILE A 18 -11.51 -5.53 -3.26
C ILE A 18 -12.74 -5.57 -4.17
N ASP A 19 -12.78 -4.65 -5.13
CA ASP A 19 -13.73 -4.72 -6.24
C ASP A 19 -13.04 -5.39 -7.43
N ARG A 20 -13.65 -6.44 -7.98
CA ARG A 20 -13.11 -7.16 -9.14
C ARG A 20 -13.82 -6.68 -10.39
N ILE A 21 -13.07 -6.08 -11.30
CA ILE A 21 -13.57 -5.53 -12.56
C ILE A 21 -13.18 -6.50 -13.69
N ASP A 22 -14.14 -6.93 -14.50
CA ASP A 22 -13.85 -7.74 -15.68
C ASP A 22 -13.18 -6.87 -16.76
N LYS A 23 -12.28 -7.45 -17.56
CA LYS A 23 -11.60 -6.75 -18.64
C LYS A 23 -12.59 -6.15 -19.66
N LYS A 24 -13.77 -6.76 -19.82
CA LYS A 24 -14.84 -6.26 -20.71
C LYS A 24 -15.41 -4.92 -20.24
N ASP A 25 -15.38 -4.65 -18.94
CA ASP A 25 -15.91 -3.42 -18.34
C ASP A 25 -14.92 -2.26 -18.38
N VAL A 26 -13.69 -2.50 -18.86
CA VAL A 26 -12.65 -1.50 -19.00
C VAL A 26 -12.71 -0.90 -20.41
N PRO A 27 -13.03 0.39 -20.56
CA PRO A 27 -13.06 1.05 -21.87
C PRO A 27 -11.67 1.09 -22.49
N GLN A 28 -11.56 0.73 -23.77
CA GLN A 28 -10.29 0.71 -24.51
C GLN A 28 -9.91 2.10 -25.05
N GLU A 29 -10.89 2.98 -25.23
CA GLU A 29 -10.71 4.31 -25.78
C GLU A 29 -10.36 5.33 -24.68
N GLN A 30 -9.31 6.14 -24.93
CA GLN A 30 -8.76 7.12 -23.99
C GLN A 30 -9.79 8.12 -23.45
N VAL A 31 -10.73 8.56 -24.30
CA VAL A 31 -11.75 9.56 -23.93
C VAL A 31 -12.73 9.00 -22.91
N TYR A 32 -13.20 7.77 -23.12
CA TYR A 32 -14.10 7.08 -22.20
C TYR A 32 -13.37 6.57 -20.95
N MET A 33 -12.08 6.25 -21.06
CA MET A 33 -11.25 5.84 -19.93
C MET A 33 -11.11 6.93 -18.87
N LYS A 34 -10.94 8.20 -19.26
CA LYS A 34 -10.86 9.31 -18.31
C LYS A 34 -12.15 9.44 -17.48
N ARG A 35 -13.32 9.36 -18.14
CA ARG A 35 -14.62 9.45 -17.47
C ARG A 35 -14.87 8.24 -16.57
N TRP A 36 -14.60 7.04 -17.07
CA TRP A 36 -14.75 5.80 -16.31
C TRP A 36 -13.85 5.76 -15.06
N LEU A 37 -12.60 6.22 -15.17
CA LEU A 37 -11.72 6.34 -14.01
C LEU A 37 -12.29 7.32 -12.99
N HIS A 38 -12.80 8.47 -13.43
CA HIS A 38 -13.39 9.46 -12.54
C HIS A 38 -14.60 8.89 -11.77
N GLU A 39 -15.51 8.19 -12.46
CA GLU A 39 -16.65 7.51 -11.84
C GLU A 39 -16.18 6.48 -10.79
N ARG A 40 -15.12 5.72 -11.08
CA ARG A 40 -14.54 4.75 -10.12
C ARG A 40 -13.89 5.43 -8.92
N PHE A 41 -13.24 6.57 -9.11
CA PHE A 41 -12.70 7.37 -8.00
C PHE A 41 -13.80 7.94 -7.13
N GLU A 42 -14.90 8.40 -7.71
CA GLU A 42 -16.05 8.91 -6.97
C GLU A 42 -16.70 7.83 -6.08
N VAL A 43 -16.87 6.61 -6.61
CA VAL A 43 -17.35 5.46 -5.83
C VAL A 43 -16.39 5.16 -4.67
N LYS A 44 -15.08 5.14 -4.93
CA LYS A 44 -14.06 4.91 -3.90
C LYS A 44 -14.10 5.98 -2.82
N ASP A 45 -14.21 7.25 -3.20
CA ASP A 45 -14.23 8.37 -2.25
C ASP A 45 -15.49 8.33 -1.39
N LYS A 46 -16.65 8.01 -1.96
CA LYS A 46 -17.88 7.80 -1.20
C LYS A 46 -17.74 6.68 -0.16
N LEU A 47 -17.13 5.55 -0.55
CA LEU A 47 -16.86 4.43 0.37
C LEU A 47 -15.90 4.82 1.50
N LEU A 48 -14.87 5.62 1.19
CA LEU A 48 -13.93 6.12 2.19
C LEU A 48 -14.60 7.10 3.16
N ILE A 49 -15.42 8.02 2.66
CA ILE A 49 -16.20 8.96 3.48
C ILE A 49 -17.13 8.17 4.41
N GLU A 50 -17.88 7.20 3.90
CA GLU A 50 -18.75 6.37 4.73
C GLU A 50 -17.97 5.57 5.79
N PHE A 51 -16.78 5.08 5.44
CA PHE A 51 -15.93 4.34 6.38
C PHE A 51 -15.43 5.21 7.55
N TYR A 52 -15.01 6.45 7.29
CA TYR A 52 -14.41 7.35 8.30
C TYR A 52 -15.41 8.26 9.01
N ASP A 53 -16.37 8.83 8.27
CA ASP A 53 -17.21 9.96 8.67
C ASP A 53 -18.70 9.60 8.87
N SER A 54 -19.06 8.31 8.80
CA SER A 54 -20.44 7.89 9.11
C SER A 54 -20.82 8.20 10.56
N LEU A 55 -21.99 8.84 10.70
CA LEU A 55 -22.63 9.13 12.00
C LEU A 55 -23.13 7.86 12.68
N ASP A 56 -23.42 6.81 11.89
CA ASP A 56 -23.86 5.50 12.39
C ASP A 56 -22.65 4.67 12.85
N PRO A 57 -22.53 4.35 14.15
CA PRO A 57 -21.40 3.59 14.69
C PRO A 57 -21.32 2.16 14.14
N GLU A 58 -22.41 1.63 13.59
CA GLU A 58 -22.44 0.30 12.96
C GLU A 58 -21.85 0.28 11.54
N ARG A 59 -21.94 1.41 10.81
CA ARG A 59 -21.37 1.58 9.46
C ARG A 59 -19.95 2.13 9.50
N ARG A 60 -19.59 2.80 10.59
CA ARG A 60 -18.26 3.33 10.83
C ARG A 60 -17.23 2.20 10.93
N ASN A 61 -16.11 2.35 10.23
CA ASN A 61 -15.04 1.36 10.14
C ASN A 61 -15.46 0.00 9.52
N LYS A 62 -16.54 -0.05 8.74
CA LYS A 62 -16.91 -1.25 7.96
C LYS A 62 -17.15 -0.86 6.51
N PHE A 63 -16.68 -1.69 5.59
CA PHE A 63 -17.08 -1.60 4.19
C PHE A 63 -18.40 -2.36 3.99
N PRO A 64 -19.26 -1.93 3.05
CA PRO A 64 -20.49 -2.64 2.75
C PRO A 64 -20.21 -4.05 2.18
N GLY A 65 -21.03 -5.02 2.57
CA GLY A 65 -20.97 -6.42 2.09
C GLY A 65 -20.48 -7.44 3.13
N GLU A 66 -20.32 -8.69 2.69
CA GLU A 66 -19.77 -9.76 3.53
C GLU A 66 -18.25 -9.59 3.70
N SER A 67 -17.82 -9.31 4.92
CA SER A 67 -16.40 -9.20 5.24
C SER A 67 -15.84 -10.52 5.78
N VAL A 68 -14.82 -11.05 5.13
CA VAL A 68 -14.04 -12.18 5.68
C VAL A 68 -12.98 -11.63 6.60
N THR A 69 -13.11 -11.87 7.91
CA THR A 69 -12.07 -11.50 8.88
C THR A 69 -11.01 -12.59 8.93
N SER A 70 -9.86 -12.36 8.29
CA SER A 70 -8.70 -13.23 8.41
C SER A 70 -7.76 -12.72 9.50
N LYS A 71 -7.51 -13.53 10.53
CA LYS A 71 -6.46 -13.22 11.52
C LYS A 71 -5.10 -13.55 10.90
N LEU A 72 -4.28 -12.54 10.67
CA LEU A 72 -2.90 -12.74 10.22
C LEU A 72 -2.14 -13.45 11.34
N SER A 73 -1.89 -14.76 11.16
CA SER A 73 -1.19 -15.55 12.16
C SER A 73 0.28 -15.13 12.19
N LEU A 74 0.71 -14.55 13.32
CA LEU A 74 2.11 -14.20 13.56
C LEU A 74 3.06 -15.37 13.32
N LYS A 75 2.60 -16.62 13.54
CA LYS A 75 3.38 -17.84 13.25
C LYS A 75 3.79 -17.98 11.78
N LYS A 76 3.02 -17.39 10.84
CA LYS A 76 3.33 -17.40 9.41
C LYS A 76 4.29 -16.29 8.99
N THR A 77 4.28 -15.15 9.68
CA THR A 77 5.09 -13.97 9.34
C THR A 77 6.41 -13.92 10.14
N LEU A 78 6.43 -14.50 11.33
CA LEU A 78 7.61 -14.48 12.21
C LEU A 78 8.82 -15.20 11.59
N PRO A 79 8.70 -16.38 10.95
CA PRO A 79 9.86 -17.04 10.35
C PRO A 79 10.48 -16.23 9.22
N SER A 80 9.67 -15.65 8.32
CA SER A 80 10.18 -14.82 7.22
C SER A 80 10.83 -13.54 7.73
N LEU A 81 10.25 -12.91 8.77
CA LEU A 81 10.83 -11.73 9.40
C LEU A 81 12.17 -12.05 10.07
N LEU A 82 12.27 -13.16 10.80
CA LEU A 82 13.51 -13.58 11.45
C LEU A 82 14.61 -13.93 10.43
N ILE A 83 14.27 -14.65 9.36
CA ILE A 83 15.24 -14.98 8.30
C ILE A 83 15.72 -13.71 7.60
N LEU A 84 14.81 -12.84 7.18
CA LEU A 84 15.18 -11.61 6.47
C LEU A 84 15.99 -10.66 7.36
N SER A 85 15.54 -10.46 8.60
CA SER A 85 16.27 -9.61 9.56
C SER A 85 17.63 -10.19 9.93
N GLY A 86 17.73 -11.51 10.15
CA GLY A 86 18.99 -12.18 10.45
C GLY A 86 19.99 -12.10 9.30
N LEU A 87 19.57 -12.37 8.07
CA LEU A 87 20.42 -12.24 6.88
C LEU A 87 20.86 -10.79 6.65
N THR A 88 19.94 -9.84 6.80
CA THR A 88 20.25 -8.41 6.63
C THR A 88 21.20 -7.91 7.70
N ALA A 89 20.98 -8.29 8.97
CA ALA A 89 21.87 -7.94 10.07
C ALA A 89 23.25 -8.58 9.91
N GLY A 90 23.33 -9.85 9.50
CA GLY A 90 24.59 -10.53 9.20
C GLY A 90 25.38 -9.82 8.09
N LEU A 91 24.71 -9.42 7.01
CA LEU A 91 25.32 -8.65 5.93
C LEU A 91 25.86 -7.30 6.45
N LEU A 92 25.07 -6.57 7.23
CA LEU A 92 25.46 -5.24 7.76
C LEU A 92 26.57 -5.30 8.82
N MET A 93 26.71 -6.42 9.54
CA MET A 93 27.80 -6.62 10.50
C MET A 93 29.15 -6.81 9.82
N THR A 94 29.17 -7.27 8.57
CA THR A 94 30.42 -7.36 7.79
C THR A 94 30.82 -6.00 7.22
N GLU A 95 32.11 -5.66 7.26
CA GLU A 95 32.61 -4.40 6.70
C GLU A 95 32.31 -4.27 5.20
N THR A 96 32.41 -5.38 4.47
CA THR A 96 32.07 -5.48 3.05
C THR A 96 30.60 -5.19 2.79
N GLY A 97 29.69 -5.79 3.57
CA GLY A 97 28.25 -5.61 3.41
C GLY A 97 27.77 -4.22 3.80
N ARG A 98 28.34 -3.62 4.85
CA ARG A 98 28.06 -2.22 5.23
C ARG A 98 28.47 -1.25 4.12
N ASN A 99 29.67 -1.42 3.56
CA ASN A 99 30.15 -0.56 2.47
C ASN A 99 29.29 -0.72 1.21
N LEU A 100 28.91 -1.96 0.88
CA LEU A 100 28.00 -2.26 -0.24
C LEU A 100 26.62 -1.60 -0.05
N TYR A 101 26.05 -1.68 1.15
CA TYR A 101 24.74 -1.08 1.46
C TYR A 101 24.76 0.44 1.28
N VAL A 102 25.75 1.12 1.87
CA VAL A 102 25.90 2.58 1.77
C VAL A 102 26.13 3.01 0.32
N LYS A 103 27.03 2.32 -0.41
CA LYS A 103 27.27 2.59 -1.83
C LYS A 103 26.00 2.43 -2.65
N THR A 104 25.28 1.33 -2.47
CA THR A 104 24.03 1.05 -3.22
C THR A 104 22.99 2.13 -2.97
N TRP A 105 22.86 2.61 -1.72
CA TRP A 105 21.99 3.72 -1.40
C TRP A 105 22.41 5.02 -2.11
N ILE A 106 23.68 5.43 -1.98
CA ILE A 106 24.19 6.66 -2.60
C ILE A 106 24.01 6.61 -4.13
N TYR A 107 24.45 5.54 -4.79
CA TYR A 107 24.31 5.39 -6.23
C TYR A 107 22.84 5.34 -6.65
N GLY A 108 21.99 4.62 -5.92
CA GLY A 108 20.56 4.55 -6.18
C GLY A 108 19.87 5.91 -6.09
N SER A 109 20.21 6.71 -5.08
CA SER A 109 19.69 8.07 -4.93
C SER A 109 20.18 9.00 -6.04
N LEU A 110 21.46 8.95 -6.41
CA LEU A 110 21.98 9.75 -7.51
C LEU A 110 21.30 9.41 -8.84
N ILE A 111 21.16 8.12 -9.15
CA ILE A 111 20.48 7.65 -10.36
C ILE A 111 19.00 8.07 -10.36
N GLY A 112 18.32 7.97 -9.21
CA GLY A 112 16.94 8.43 -9.07
C GLY A 112 16.78 9.93 -9.31
N CYS A 113 17.66 10.75 -8.72
CA CYS A 113 17.67 12.20 -8.93
C CYS A 113 17.94 12.56 -10.40
N LEU A 114 18.91 11.87 -11.03
CA LEU A 114 19.22 12.03 -12.46
C LEU A 114 18.00 11.68 -13.33
N TRP A 115 17.34 10.56 -13.06
CA TRP A 115 16.16 10.13 -13.82
C TRP A 115 14.99 11.12 -13.70
N VAL A 116 14.73 11.62 -12.50
CA VAL A 116 13.71 12.65 -12.27
C VAL A 116 14.07 13.94 -13.00
N SER A 117 15.35 14.34 -12.99
CA SER A 117 15.81 15.57 -13.66
C SER A 117 15.80 15.49 -15.18
N ILE A 118 15.95 14.30 -15.76
CA ILE A 118 15.87 14.08 -17.22
C ILE A 118 14.42 14.05 -17.71
N LYS A 119 13.47 13.71 -16.82
CA LYS A 119 12.05 13.54 -17.15
C LYS A 119 11.16 14.71 -16.71
N ALA A 120 11.73 15.71 -16.01
CA ALA A 120 11.12 16.99 -15.68
C ALA A 120 11.42 18.02 -16.77
#